data_AF-H9GL59-F1
#
_entry.id   AF-H9GL59-F1
#
_cell.length_a   1.000
_cell.length_b   1.000
_cell.length_c   1.000
_cell.angle_alpha   90.00
_cell.angle_beta   90.00
_cell.angle_gamma   90.00
#
_symmetry.space_group_name_H-M   'P 1'
#
loop_
_entity.id
_entity.type
_entity.pdbx_description
1 polymer ?
#
loop_
_entity_poly.entity_id
_entity_poly.type
_entity_poly.pdbx_seq_one_letter_code
_entity_poly.pdbx_strand_id
1 'polypeptide(L)'
;QNLPQGFSRCDLKDNLLQNGCTSDFIEYPVSSTYILENRPLSNKGSGSEITQMTPQKIELNLRPDDSQTFTVQVRQVEDYPVDIYYLMDLSNSMKDDLRNIQNLGTNLALKMRTVTSNLRIGFGAFVDKPLSPYMYISPPEAIRNPCYE
;
A
#
# COMPACT_ATOMS: atom_id res chain seq x y z
N GLN A 1 37.52 54.40 -25.19
CA GLN A 1 36.19 54.41 -25.81
C GLN A 1 35.45 53.18 -25.31
N ASN A 2 34.45 53.42 -24.45
CA ASN A 2 33.37 52.56 -24.00
C ASN A 2 33.42 51.09 -24.49
N LEU A 3 34.08 50.22 -23.72
CA LEU A 3 33.78 48.79 -23.76
C LEU A 3 32.30 48.63 -23.34
N PRO A 4 31.46 47.94 -24.13
CA PRO A 4 30.05 47.80 -23.80
C PRO A 4 29.93 47.17 -22.41
N GLN A 5 29.01 47.72 -21.62
CA GLN A 5 28.67 47.26 -20.29
C GLN A 5 28.45 45.75 -20.32
N GLY A 6 29.22 45.00 -19.52
CA GLY A 6 29.17 43.54 -19.56
C GLY A 6 27.74 43.04 -19.32
N PHE A 7 27.18 42.34 -20.30
CA PHE A 7 25.86 41.73 -20.17
C PHE A 7 25.86 40.70 -19.03
N SER A 8 24.73 40.57 -18.33
CA SER A 8 24.57 39.55 -17.28
C SER A 8 24.72 38.15 -17.88
N ARG A 9 25.44 37.27 -17.18
CA ARG A 9 25.54 35.84 -17.52
C ARG A 9 24.35 35.01 -17.01
N CYS A 10 23.59 35.55 -16.05
CA CYS A 10 22.38 34.93 -15.51
C CYS A 10 21.21 35.86 -15.81
N ASP A 11 20.39 35.45 -16.76
CA ASP A 11 19.22 36.20 -17.24
C ASP A 11 18.22 35.22 -17.87
N LEU A 12 17.04 35.71 -18.27
CA LEU A 12 16.09 34.94 -19.06
C LEU A 12 16.75 34.49 -20.37
N LYS A 13 16.43 33.25 -20.80
CA LYS A 13 16.98 32.65 -22.02
C LYS A 13 16.89 33.58 -23.23
N ASP A 14 15.76 34.25 -23.39
CA ASP A 14 15.51 35.16 -24.51
C ASP A 14 16.43 36.40 -24.49
N ASN A 15 16.73 36.94 -23.30
CA ASN A 15 17.65 38.06 -23.13
C ASN A 15 19.09 37.65 -23.48
N LEU A 16 19.52 36.46 -23.07
CA LEU A 16 20.86 35.94 -23.38
C LEU A 16 21.07 35.77 -24.89
N LEU A 17 20.05 35.26 -25.59
CA LEU A 17 20.06 35.12 -27.05
C LEU A 17 20.14 36.48 -27.75
N GLN A 18 19.33 37.46 -27.32
CA GLN A 18 19.34 38.82 -27.88
C GLN A 18 20.69 39.54 -27.66
N ASN A 19 21.37 39.25 -26.55
CA ASN A 19 22.70 39.79 -26.24
C ASN A 19 23.86 39.09 -26.97
N GLY A 20 23.55 38.19 -27.92
CA GLY A 20 24.55 37.54 -28.78
C GLY A 20 25.19 36.29 -28.19
N CYS A 21 24.64 35.73 -27.11
CA CYS A 21 25.09 34.43 -26.59
C CYS A 21 24.56 33.29 -27.49
N THR A 22 25.46 32.49 -28.06
CA THR A 22 25.09 31.34 -28.90
C THR A 22 24.33 30.30 -28.08
N SER A 23 23.32 29.66 -28.69
CA SER A 23 22.50 28.61 -28.06
C SER A 23 23.31 27.50 -27.40
N ASP A 24 24.43 27.12 -28.01
CA ASP A 24 25.27 26.00 -27.57
C ASP A 24 26.01 26.30 -26.26
N PHE A 25 26.05 27.57 -25.85
CA PHE A 25 26.67 28.03 -24.61
C PHE A 25 25.65 28.43 -23.53
N ILE A 26 24.35 28.23 -23.78
CA ILE A 26 23.28 28.57 -22.82
C ILE A 26 22.85 27.32 -22.05
N GLU A 27 23.11 27.31 -20.75
CA GLU A 27 22.61 26.30 -19.82
C GLU A 27 21.19 26.65 -19.36
N TYR A 28 20.21 25.85 -19.78
CA TYR A 28 18.80 26.05 -19.41
C TYR A 28 18.13 24.70 -19.13
N PRO A 29 18.37 24.09 -17.94
CA PRO A 29 17.73 22.83 -17.60
C PRO A 29 16.20 23.04 -17.52
N VAL A 30 15.46 22.13 -18.14
CA VAL A 30 14.00 22.11 -18.15
C VAL A 30 13.54 20.91 -17.34
N SER A 31 12.67 21.14 -16.37
CA SER A 31 12.07 20.06 -15.60
C SER A 31 11.21 19.18 -16.51
N SER A 32 11.31 17.86 -16.35
CA SER A 32 10.66 16.89 -17.23
C SER A 32 10.20 15.64 -16.49
N THR A 33 9.19 14.97 -17.05
CA THR A 33 8.70 13.68 -16.57
C THR A 33 8.70 12.69 -17.72
N TYR A 34 9.31 11.53 -17.51
CA TYR A 34 9.32 10.42 -18.47
C TYR A 34 8.71 9.17 -17.85
N ILE A 35 7.86 8.48 -18.59
CA ILE A 35 7.31 7.20 -18.16
C ILE A 35 8.28 6.10 -18.60
N LEU A 36 8.84 5.37 -17.64
CA LEU A 36 9.79 4.28 -17.88
C LEU A 36 9.09 2.91 -17.97
N GLU A 37 8.02 2.72 -17.20
CA GLU A 37 7.25 1.48 -17.19
C GLU A 37 5.75 1.80 -17.10
N ASN A 38 4.98 1.31 -18.09
CA ASN A 38 3.57 1.65 -18.29
C ASN A 38 2.71 0.42 -18.65
N ARG A 39 2.76 -0.62 -17.83
CA ARG A 39 1.89 -1.79 -17.93
C ARG A 39 0.42 -1.36 -17.76
N PRO A 40 -0.51 -1.89 -18.58
CA PRO A 40 -1.92 -1.58 -18.49
C PRO A 40 -2.53 -2.15 -17.21
N LEU A 41 -3.60 -1.52 -16.72
CA LEU A 41 -4.36 -2.02 -15.56
C LEU A 41 -4.97 -3.39 -15.89
N SER A 42 -4.76 -4.36 -15.00
CA SER A 42 -5.35 -5.69 -15.13
C SER A 42 -6.88 -5.66 -14.97
N ASN A 43 -7.55 -6.63 -15.58
CA ASN A 43 -9.00 -6.81 -15.42
C ASN A 43 -9.35 -7.77 -14.28
N LYS A 44 -8.52 -8.81 -14.05
CA LYS A 44 -8.70 -9.81 -12.99
C LYS A 44 -7.40 -10.03 -12.21
N GLY A 45 -7.53 -10.38 -10.94
CA GLY A 45 -6.46 -10.73 -10.00
C GLY A 45 -6.04 -12.20 -10.03
N SER A 46 -6.64 -13.01 -10.90
CA SER A 46 -6.27 -14.42 -11.09
C SER A 46 -5.13 -14.53 -12.14
N GLY A 47 -3.90 -14.17 -11.76
CA GLY A 47 -2.73 -14.23 -12.65
C GLY A 47 -1.41 -13.99 -11.92
N SER A 48 -0.27 -14.29 -12.56
CA SER A 48 1.06 -14.15 -11.94
C SER A 48 1.53 -12.70 -11.82
N GLU A 49 1.06 -11.80 -12.70
CA GLU A 49 1.36 -10.38 -12.64
C GLU A 49 0.06 -9.57 -12.69
N ILE A 50 -0.28 -8.94 -11.56
CA ILE A 50 -1.47 -8.11 -11.42
C ILE A 50 -1.03 -6.65 -11.35
N THR A 51 -1.50 -5.83 -12.28
CA THR A 51 -1.20 -4.40 -12.34
C THR A 51 -2.43 -3.61 -11.88
N GLN A 52 -2.40 -3.13 -10.64
CA GLN A 52 -3.47 -2.30 -10.05
C GLN A 52 -3.22 -0.80 -10.19
N MET A 53 -1.99 -0.42 -10.54
CA MET A 53 -1.58 0.98 -10.69
C MET A 53 -0.77 1.17 -11.97
N THR A 54 -0.98 2.31 -12.63
CA THR A 54 -0.22 2.69 -13.82
C THR A 54 0.02 4.21 -13.87
N PRO A 55 1.21 4.70 -14.28
CA PRO A 55 2.42 3.94 -14.63
C PRO A 55 3.11 3.31 -13.40
N GLN A 56 4.00 2.34 -13.60
CA GLN A 56 4.72 1.65 -12.51
C GLN A 56 6.05 2.31 -12.19
N LYS A 57 6.66 2.96 -13.18
CA LYS A 57 7.94 3.65 -13.03
C LYS A 57 7.99 4.90 -13.90
N ILE A 58 8.39 6.01 -13.30
CA ILE A 58 8.66 7.27 -13.97
C ILE A 58 10.06 7.76 -13.61
N GLU A 59 10.62 8.58 -14.48
CA GLU A 59 11.79 9.41 -14.21
C GLU A 59 11.33 10.86 -14.13
N LEU A 60 11.70 11.55 -13.05
CA LEU A 60 11.33 12.92 -12.80
C LEU A 60 12.62 13.75 -12.65
N ASN A 61 12.82 14.70 -13.55
CA ASN A 61 13.94 15.64 -13.50
C ASN A 61 13.40 17.02 -13.11
N LEU A 62 13.88 17.57 -11.99
CA LEU A 62 13.46 18.88 -11.48
C LEU A 62 14.67 19.78 -11.31
N ARG A 63 14.59 21.01 -11.83
CA ARG A 63 15.52 22.08 -11.43
C ARG A 63 15.07 22.70 -10.10
N PRO A 64 15.95 23.41 -9.37
CA PRO A 64 15.59 24.04 -8.11
C PRO A 64 14.33 24.92 -8.23
N ASP A 65 13.46 24.82 -7.24
CA ASP A 65 12.23 25.61 -7.08
C ASP A 65 11.18 25.46 -8.22
N ASP A 66 11.33 24.44 -9.07
CA ASP A 66 10.36 24.12 -10.12
C ASP A 66 9.47 22.92 -9.74
N SER A 67 8.36 22.75 -10.44
CA SER A 67 7.39 21.67 -10.19
C SER A 67 6.94 20.99 -11.49
N GLN A 68 6.59 19.72 -11.37
CA GLN A 68 6.05 18.90 -12.46
C GLN A 68 4.89 18.07 -11.93
N THR A 69 3.91 17.81 -12.79
CA THR A 69 2.72 17.02 -12.47
C THR A 69 2.67 15.78 -13.34
N PHE A 70 2.34 14.64 -12.74
CA PHE A 70 2.08 13.40 -13.43
C PHE A 70 0.81 12.74 -12.89
N THR A 71 0.25 11.83 -13.68
CA THR A 71 -1.02 11.16 -13.34
C THR A 71 -0.76 9.70 -12.99
N VAL A 72 -1.41 9.24 -11.92
CA VAL A 72 -1.45 7.83 -11.54
C VAL A 72 -2.90 7.37 -11.61
N GLN A 73 -3.12 6.24 -12.29
CA GLN A 73 -4.42 5.58 -12.33
C GLN A 73 -4.38 4.35 -11.43
N VAL A 74 -5.41 4.18 -10.61
CA VAL A 74 -5.54 3.07 -9.66
C VAL A 74 -6.86 2.35 -9.92
N ARG A 75 -6.84 1.03 -9.92
CA ARG A 75 -8.03 0.19 -10.05
C ARG A 75 -8.02 -0.92 -9.00
N GLN A 76 -9.15 -1.09 -8.32
CA GLN A 76 -9.43 -2.32 -7.57
C GLN A 76 -9.78 -3.41 -8.58
N VAL A 77 -8.86 -4.36 -8.77
CA VAL A 77 -9.07 -5.49 -9.68
C VAL A 77 -10.05 -6.49 -9.09
N GLU A 78 -10.91 -7.03 -9.94
CA GLU A 78 -11.81 -8.12 -9.55
C GLU A 78 -11.00 -9.39 -9.26
N ASP A 79 -11.53 -10.29 -8.44
CA ASP A 79 -10.93 -11.62 -8.20
C ASP A 79 -9.48 -11.55 -7.68
N TYR A 80 -9.21 -10.63 -6.75
CA TYR A 80 -7.90 -10.53 -6.10
C TYR A 80 -7.79 -11.52 -4.93
N PRO A 81 -6.63 -12.17 -4.71
CA PRO A 81 -6.45 -13.10 -3.59
C PRO A 81 -6.73 -12.45 -2.23
N VAL A 82 -7.42 -13.16 -1.34
CA VAL A 82 -7.75 -12.67 0.01
C VAL A 82 -7.35 -13.69 1.06
N ASP A 83 -6.63 -13.22 2.08
CA ASP A 83 -6.29 -13.99 3.27
C ASP A 83 -7.05 -13.41 4.47
N ILE A 84 -7.86 -14.24 5.14
CA ILE A 84 -8.63 -13.85 6.33
C ILE A 84 -8.08 -14.60 7.55
N TYR A 85 -7.59 -13.88 8.55
CA TYR A 85 -7.19 -14.48 9.82
C TYR A 85 -8.20 -14.12 10.90
N TYR A 86 -8.95 -15.12 11.35
CA TYR A 86 -9.96 -14.95 12.39
C TYR A 86 -9.33 -15.15 13.77
N LEU A 87 -9.14 -14.06 14.51
CA LEU A 87 -8.62 -14.08 15.87
C LEU A 87 -9.76 -13.92 16.86
N MET A 88 -10.04 -14.98 17.62
CA MET A 88 -11.21 -15.07 18.50
C MET A 88 -10.82 -15.04 19.98
N ASP A 89 -11.61 -14.34 20.79
CA ASP A 89 -11.61 -14.55 22.24
C ASP A 89 -12.33 -15.87 22.58
N LEU A 90 -11.67 -16.77 23.30
CA LEU A 90 -12.24 -18.02 23.82
C LEU A 90 -12.46 -18.00 25.33
N SER A 91 -12.58 -16.80 25.92
CA SER A 91 -13.09 -16.62 27.28
C SER A 91 -14.49 -17.21 27.44
N ASN A 92 -14.90 -17.48 28.67
CA ASN A 92 -16.17 -18.16 28.95
C ASN A 92 -17.40 -17.37 28.44
N SER A 93 -17.29 -16.05 28.28
CA SER A 93 -18.37 -15.23 27.69
C SER A 93 -18.61 -15.49 26.20
N MET A 94 -17.64 -16.09 25.49
CA MET A 94 -17.72 -16.39 24.05
C MET A 94 -18.13 -17.84 23.77
N LYS A 95 -18.60 -18.56 24.80
CA LYS A 95 -18.91 -20.00 24.74
C LYS A 95 -20.05 -20.32 23.77
N ASP A 96 -21.06 -19.46 23.69
CA ASP A 96 -22.17 -19.56 22.75
C ASP A 96 -21.77 -19.11 21.34
N ASP A 97 -20.96 -18.07 21.20
CA ASP A 97 -20.42 -17.62 19.91
C ASP A 97 -19.59 -18.69 19.20
N LEU A 98 -18.82 -19.50 19.94
CA LEU A 98 -18.03 -20.59 19.37
C LEU A 98 -18.91 -21.60 18.59
N ARG A 99 -20.15 -21.83 19.05
CA ARG A 99 -21.09 -22.72 18.34
C ARG A 99 -21.54 -22.14 17.00
N ASN A 100 -21.69 -20.82 16.92
CA ASN A 100 -22.06 -20.12 15.68
C ASN A 100 -20.90 -20.13 14.68
N ILE A 101 -19.66 -20.07 15.17
CA ILE A 101 -18.45 -19.99 14.33
C ILE A 101 -18.12 -21.30 13.61
N GLN A 102 -18.50 -22.45 14.17
CA GLN A 102 -18.31 -23.76 13.52
C GLN A 102 -18.96 -23.81 12.13
N ASN A 103 -20.14 -23.20 11.96
CA ASN A 103 -20.83 -23.10 10.68
C ASN A 103 -20.40 -21.86 9.88
N LEU A 104 -19.84 -20.84 10.54
CA LEU A 104 -19.42 -19.59 9.91
C LEU A 104 -18.25 -19.81 8.95
N GLY A 105 -17.29 -20.67 9.28
CA GLY A 105 -16.12 -20.92 8.43
C GLY A 105 -16.50 -21.37 7.02
N THR A 106 -17.38 -22.35 6.89
CA THR A 106 -17.87 -22.85 5.59
C THR A 106 -18.73 -21.81 4.88
N ASN A 107 -19.63 -21.14 5.60
CA ASN A 107 -20.51 -20.12 5.02
C ASN A 107 -19.73 -18.89 4.52
N LEU A 108 -18.71 -18.45 5.27
CA LEU A 108 -17.81 -17.39 4.88
C LEU A 108 -17.02 -17.79 3.64
N ALA A 109 -16.45 -19.00 3.63
CA ALA A 109 -15.72 -19.49 2.47
C ALA A 109 -16.58 -19.53 1.21
N LEU A 110 -17.83 -20.02 1.31
CA LEU A 110 -18.78 -20.06 0.19
C LEU A 110 -19.14 -18.66 -0.33
N LYS A 111 -19.43 -17.72 0.57
CA LYS A 111 -19.73 -16.33 0.19
C LYS A 111 -18.51 -15.66 -0.45
N MET A 112 -17.34 -15.79 0.15
CA MET A 112 -16.10 -15.18 -0.33
C MET A 112 -15.66 -15.77 -1.68
N ARG A 113 -15.99 -17.02 -1.98
CA ARG A 113 -15.72 -17.65 -3.29
C ARG A 113 -16.44 -16.97 -4.46
N THR A 114 -17.48 -16.17 -4.20
CA THR A 114 -18.14 -15.35 -5.22
C THR A 114 -17.38 -14.06 -5.54
N VAL A 115 -16.47 -13.65 -4.64
CA VAL A 115 -15.69 -12.41 -4.76
C VAL A 115 -14.25 -12.70 -5.18
N THR A 116 -13.66 -13.78 -4.66
CA THR A 116 -12.29 -14.21 -4.95
C THR A 116 -12.21 -15.72 -5.13
N SER A 117 -11.46 -16.14 -6.13
CA SER A 117 -11.13 -17.53 -6.43
C SER A 117 -10.02 -18.08 -5.52
N ASN A 118 -9.21 -17.20 -4.93
CA ASN A 118 -8.08 -17.54 -4.08
C ASN A 118 -8.28 -17.00 -2.66
N LEU A 119 -8.93 -17.81 -1.83
CA LEU A 119 -9.22 -17.51 -0.43
C LEU A 119 -8.37 -18.38 0.49
N ARG A 120 -7.70 -17.77 1.47
CA ARG A 120 -7.09 -18.48 2.60
C ARG A 120 -7.74 -18.03 3.89
N ILE A 121 -7.98 -18.98 4.79
CA ILE A 121 -8.55 -18.70 6.11
C ILE A 121 -7.65 -19.30 7.18
N GLY A 122 -7.27 -18.50 8.16
CA GLY A 122 -6.61 -18.93 9.38
C GLY A 122 -7.48 -18.65 10.61
N PHE A 123 -7.21 -19.38 11.68
CA PHE A 123 -7.88 -19.19 12.98
C PHE A 123 -6.82 -19.07 14.08
N GLY A 124 -7.04 -18.12 14.99
CA GLY A 124 -6.27 -17.94 16.21
C GLY A 124 -7.21 -17.70 17.38
N ALA A 125 -6.77 -18.05 18.57
CA ALA A 125 -7.54 -17.85 19.79
C ALA A 125 -6.69 -17.19 20.87
N PHE A 126 -7.34 -16.41 21.72
CA PHE A 126 -6.75 -15.87 22.93
C PHE A 126 -7.76 -15.88 24.08
N VAL A 127 -7.26 -15.76 25.30
CA VAL A 127 -8.06 -15.50 26.50
C VAL A 127 -7.38 -14.37 27.25
N ASP A 128 -6.41 -14.69 28.11
CA ASP A 128 -5.53 -13.73 28.78
C ASP A 128 -4.20 -14.43 29.15
N LYS A 129 -3.30 -13.70 29.80
CA LYS A 129 -2.00 -14.23 30.23
C LYS A 129 -2.21 -15.31 31.32
N PRO A 130 -1.53 -16.48 31.24
CA PRO A 130 -1.71 -17.57 32.20
C PRO A 130 -0.92 -17.35 33.50
N LEU A 131 -1.17 -16.23 34.18
CA LEU A 131 -0.57 -15.89 35.48
C LEU A 131 -1.55 -15.11 36.36
N SER A 132 -1.28 -15.09 37.66
CA SER A 132 -2.02 -14.27 38.62
C SER A 132 -1.83 -12.76 38.33
N PRO A 133 -2.87 -11.92 38.49
CA PRO A 133 -4.23 -12.22 38.97
C PRO A 133 -5.24 -12.63 37.88
N TYR A 134 -4.79 -12.82 36.64
CA TYR A 134 -5.66 -13.10 35.48
C TYR A 134 -6.13 -14.57 35.41
N MET A 135 -5.31 -15.50 35.91
CA MET A 135 -5.63 -16.94 35.97
C MET A 135 -5.92 -17.38 37.41
N TYR A 136 -6.96 -18.19 37.60
CA TYR A 136 -7.22 -18.87 38.87
C TYR A 136 -6.11 -19.90 39.17
N ILE A 137 -5.41 -19.72 40.29
CA ILE A 137 -4.29 -20.58 40.72
C ILE A 137 -4.61 -21.43 41.96
N SER A 138 -5.81 -21.28 42.53
CA SER A 138 -6.26 -21.99 43.73
C SER A 138 -7.78 -22.21 43.64
N PRO A 139 -8.29 -23.38 44.04
CA PRO A 139 -7.57 -24.57 44.51
C PRO A 139 -6.83 -25.30 43.37
N PRO A 140 -5.99 -26.32 43.63
CA PRO A 140 -5.19 -27.00 42.60
C PRO A 140 -6.01 -27.54 41.41
N GLU A 141 -7.28 -27.88 41.62
CA GLU A 141 -8.23 -28.31 40.60
C GLU A 141 -8.51 -27.20 39.56
N ALA A 142 -8.54 -25.93 39.98
CA ALA A 142 -8.81 -24.77 39.12
C ALA A 142 -7.72 -24.53 38.06
N ILE A 143 -6.49 -24.99 38.29
CA ILE A 143 -5.39 -24.90 37.32
C ILE A 143 -5.65 -25.84 36.13
N ARG A 144 -6.18 -27.03 36.40
CA ARG A 144 -6.49 -28.02 35.34
C ARG A 144 -7.82 -27.72 34.65
N ASN A 145 -8.81 -27.28 35.42
CA ASN A 145 -10.10 -26.87 34.91
C ASN A 145 -10.48 -25.51 35.53
N PRO A 146 -10.25 -24.39 34.83
CA PRO A 146 -10.65 -23.07 35.32
C PRO A 146 -12.16 -22.92 35.58
N CYS A 147 -12.98 -23.84 35.04
CA CYS A 147 -14.42 -23.94 35.26
C CYS A 147 -14.74 -25.18 36.13
N TYR A 148 -14.09 -25.30 37.30
CA TYR A 148 -14.23 -26.47 38.18
C TYR A 148 -15.56 -26.51 38.97
N GLU A 149 -16.24 -25.37 39.10
CA GLU A 149 -17.57 -25.25 39.70
C GLU A 149 -18.70 -25.51 38.69
#